data_AF-A0A7I4F2Z8-F1
#
_entry.id   AF-A0A7I4F2Z8-F1
#
_cell.length_a   1.000
_cell.length_b   1.000
_cell.length_c   1.000
_cell.angle_alpha   90.00
_cell.angle_beta   90.00
_cell.angle_gamma   90.00
#
_symmetry.space_group_name_H-M   'P 1'
#
loop_
_entity.id
_entity.type
_entity.pdbx_description
1 polymer ?
#
loop_
_entity_poly.entity_id
_entity_poly.type
_entity_poly.pdbx_seq_one_letter_code
_entity_poly.pdbx_strand_id
1 'polypeptide(L)'
;MTKMYPLLPQCMTDYVDLVCREIRLAAKSFQGALLESCGRSHGLSEVYEAIEAIHASGLNNWSLDLISSLPHQSLQDWEHSINEAVKASPAHVSVYDLQIEEGTLFNKWYKPGQSPLPSDDNAAEFYRMASAKLQDAGFAHYEISNYAKEGFQCRHNLVYWNNLPYFAFGLGSTSYIGGRRFSRPRKFKQYREFVEQFESSGGVIECPQDSTEDRALDVIMLSLRLARGLDIQAFSQRFGAGLSTLVCKALLPFVSSGHVVFLNADGDILDTEVIKALVQDSRVFGLSRLSYVRLTDPNGFLLSNEVIASIFSALPSGENSQYRACLCNLVDY
;
A
#
# COMPACT_ATOMS: atom_id res chain seq x y z
N MET A 1 1.93 15.42 25.43
CA MET A 1 3.03 15.64 24.46
C MET A 1 4.02 14.50 24.62
N THR A 2 3.90 13.46 23.81
CA THR A 2 4.90 12.38 23.77
C THR A 2 5.98 12.86 22.80
N LYS A 3 7.09 13.34 23.35
CA LYS A 3 8.29 13.65 22.55
C LYS A 3 8.71 12.38 21.83
N MET A 4 9.06 12.48 20.55
CA MET A 4 9.85 11.46 19.89
C MET A 4 11.09 11.25 20.76
N TYR A 5 11.35 10.01 21.19
CA TYR A 5 12.65 9.73 21.79
C TYR A 5 13.67 10.03 20.70
N PRO A 6 14.60 10.98 20.91
CA PRO A 6 15.63 11.23 19.92
C PRO A 6 16.32 9.90 19.64
N LEU A 7 16.52 9.58 18.36
CA LEU A 7 17.45 8.53 17.96
C LEU A 7 18.83 9.02 18.38
N LEU A 8 19.17 8.84 19.66
CA LEU A 8 20.49 9.17 20.15
C LEU A 8 21.49 8.33 19.35
N PRO A 9 22.65 8.88 18.94
CA PRO A 9 23.67 8.14 18.21
C PRO A 9 24.01 6.79 18.85
N GLN A 10 23.93 6.70 20.19
CA GLN A 10 24.10 5.47 20.94
C GLN A 10 23.06 4.39 20.59
N CYS A 11 21.78 4.76 20.45
CA CYS A 11 20.72 3.82 20.08
C CYS A 11 20.93 3.28 18.66
N MET A 12 21.47 4.07 17.73
CA MET A 12 21.74 3.63 16.36
C MET A 12 22.82 2.54 16.31
N THR A 13 23.91 2.70 17.06
CA THR A 13 24.92 1.65 17.21
C THR A 13 24.31 0.38 17.82
N ASP A 14 23.53 0.52 18.89
CA ASP A 14 22.86 -0.62 19.53
C ASP A 14 21.88 -1.34 18.58
N TYR A 15 21.14 -0.61 17.73
CA TYR A 15 20.22 -1.19 16.74
C TYR A 15 20.97 -1.96 15.65
N VAL A 16 22.08 -1.42 15.14
CA VAL A 16 22.92 -2.11 14.15
C VAL A 16 23.47 -3.42 14.74
N ASP A 17 23.86 -3.41 16.02
CA ASP A 17 24.36 -4.59 16.73
C ASP A 17 23.25 -5.64 17.01
N LEU A 18 21.98 -5.22 17.11
CA LEU A 18 20.81 -6.08 17.35
C LEU A 18 20.25 -6.80 16.10
N VAL A 19 20.98 -6.81 14.98
CA VAL A 19 20.54 -7.41 13.71
C VAL A 19 19.32 -6.69 13.10
N CYS A 20 19.11 -5.39 13.41
CA CYS A 20 18.16 -4.58 12.65
C CYS A 20 18.66 -4.43 11.21
N ARG A 21 17.93 -5.03 10.27
CA ARG A 21 18.31 -5.07 8.85
C ARG A 21 17.86 -3.83 8.06
N GLU A 22 16.96 -3.03 8.62
CA GLU A 22 16.39 -1.83 8.01
C GLU A 22 15.96 -0.84 9.09
N ILE A 23 16.10 0.46 8.82
CA ILE A 23 15.58 1.55 9.64
C ILE A 23 14.63 2.40 8.78
N ARG A 24 13.48 2.79 9.35
CA ARG A 24 12.50 3.67 8.69
C ARG A 24 12.45 5.02 9.38
N LEU A 25 12.72 6.08 8.63
CA LEU A 25 12.66 7.46 9.09
C LEU A 25 11.37 8.13 8.62
N ALA A 26 10.54 8.51 9.57
CA ALA A 26 9.24 9.15 9.30
C ALA A 26 9.36 10.68 9.21
N ALA A 27 9.98 11.20 8.14
CA ALA A 27 10.18 12.64 7.92
C ALA A 27 8.87 13.39 7.64
N LYS A 28 7.98 12.78 6.85
CA LYS A 28 6.67 13.27 6.39
C LYS A 28 6.72 14.49 5.46
N SER A 29 7.42 15.55 5.83
CA SER A 29 7.61 16.78 5.05
C SER A 29 8.90 17.48 5.48
N PHE A 30 9.53 18.23 4.56
CA PHE A 30 10.72 19.04 4.85
C PHE A 30 10.39 20.52 5.13
N GLN A 31 9.14 20.81 5.50
CA GLN A 31 8.69 22.14 5.92
C GLN A 31 8.28 22.14 7.39
N GLY A 32 8.98 22.89 8.24
CA GLY A 32 8.68 22.97 9.67
C GLY A 32 7.22 23.35 9.97
N ALA A 33 6.68 24.32 9.23
CA ALA A 33 5.28 24.75 9.39
C ALA A 33 4.26 23.64 9.06
N LEU A 34 4.55 22.76 8.10
CA LEU A 34 3.66 21.63 7.76
C LEU A 34 3.75 20.52 8.81
N LEU A 35 4.93 20.29 9.40
CA LEU A 35 5.07 19.35 10.51
C LEU A 35 4.28 19.81 11.75
N GLU A 36 4.36 21.11 12.05
CA GLU A 36 3.61 21.74 13.14
C GLU A 36 2.09 21.66 12.91
N SER A 37 1.60 21.95 11.69
CA SER A 37 0.17 21.88 11.36
C SER A 37 -0.39 20.45 11.48
N CYS A 38 0.47 19.44 11.30
CA CYS A 38 0.13 18.04 11.48
C CYS A 38 0.22 17.56 12.95
N GLY A 39 0.54 18.45 13.89
CA GLY A 39 0.67 18.12 15.31
C GLY A 39 1.85 17.19 15.62
N ARG A 40 2.91 17.21 14.78
CA ARG A 40 4.09 16.38 14.99
C ARG A 40 4.89 16.88 16.21
N SER A 41 5.52 15.94 16.92
CA SER A 41 6.35 16.24 18.09
C SER A 41 7.84 16.43 17.78
N HIS A 42 8.22 16.29 16.50
CA HIS A 42 9.56 16.57 15.98
C HIS A 42 9.51 17.74 15.00
N GLY A 43 10.61 18.50 14.92
CA GLY A 43 10.81 19.54 13.91
C GLY A 43 11.73 19.07 12.79
N LEU A 44 12.09 20.03 11.94
CA LEU A 44 12.95 19.79 10.79
C LEU A 44 14.40 19.48 11.20
N SER A 45 14.88 20.07 12.30
CA SER A 45 16.21 19.80 12.88
C SER A 45 16.40 18.32 13.21
N GLU A 46 15.42 17.71 13.88
CA GLU A 46 15.50 16.31 14.29
C GLU A 46 15.47 15.34 13.09
N VAL A 47 14.82 15.74 11.99
CA VAL A 47 14.85 14.96 10.74
C VAL A 47 16.26 14.94 10.16
N TYR A 48 16.91 16.09 10.06
CA TYR A 48 18.29 16.17 9.55
C TYR A 48 19.30 15.47 10.47
N GLU A 49 19.19 15.66 11.79
CA GLU A 49 20.03 14.95 12.77
C GLU A 49 19.88 13.42 12.63
N ALA A 50 18.66 12.91 12.40
CA ALA A 50 18.44 11.49 12.18
C ALA A 50 19.07 10.98 10.88
N ILE A 51 19.00 11.77 9.79
CA ILE A 51 19.65 11.43 8.51
C ILE A 51 21.18 11.35 8.70
N GLU A 52 21.77 12.34 9.37
CA GLU A 52 23.21 12.36 9.69
C GLU A 52 23.61 11.14 10.53
N ALA A 53 22.82 10.79 11.54
CA ALA A 53 23.07 9.62 12.39
C ALA A 53 22.98 8.30 11.59
N ILE A 54 22.02 8.17 10.67
CA ILE A 54 21.91 7.00 9.78
C ILE A 54 23.16 6.89 8.90
N HIS A 55 23.60 7.98 8.27
CA HIS A 55 24.82 7.97 7.45
C HIS A 55 26.06 7.63 8.27
N ALA A 56 26.21 8.21 9.48
CA ALA A 56 27.33 7.93 10.37
C ALA A 56 27.38 6.46 10.82
N SER A 57 26.24 5.77 10.87
CA SER A 57 26.16 4.34 11.19
C SER A 57 26.65 3.41 10.08
N GLY A 58 26.75 3.90 8.84
CA GLY A 58 27.09 3.09 7.66
C GLY A 58 25.94 2.19 7.17
N LEU A 59 24.73 2.35 7.71
CA LEU A 59 23.55 1.61 7.26
C LEU A 59 23.08 2.11 5.89
N ASN A 60 23.23 1.27 4.87
CA ASN A 60 22.77 1.58 3.51
C ASN A 60 21.30 1.20 3.27
N ASN A 61 20.75 0.26 4.04
CA ASN A 61 19.36 -0.18 3.90
C ASN A 61 18.45 0.58 4.86
N TRP A 62 17.94 1.72 4.42
CA TRP A 62 16.99 2.51 5.19
C TRP A 62 15.94 3.14 4.28
N SER A 63 14.77 3.43 4.86
CA SER A 63 13.60 3.98 4.20
C SER A 63 13.23 5.36 4.75
N LEU A 64 12.72 6.23 3.88
CA LEU A 64 12.23 7.55 4.25
C LEU A 64 10.75 7.67 3.87
N ASP A 65 9.90 8.03 4.85
CA ASP A 65 8.47 8.21 4.60
C ASP A 65 8.11 9.68 4.40
N LEU A 66 7.42 9.97 3.31
CA LEU A 66 6.80 11.26 3.00
C LEU A 66 5.27 11.13 3.06
N ILE A 67 4.60 12.24 3.36
CA ILE A 67 3.14 12.37 3.26
C ILE A 67 2.81 13.55 2.34
N SER A 68 2.07 13.28 1.28
CA SER A 68 1.47 14.28 0.41
C SER A 68 0.09 14.72 0.92
N SER A 69 -0.45 15.77 0.30
CA SER A 69 -1.78 16.30 0.59
C SER A 69 -1.96 16.82 2.02
N LEU A 70 -0.87 17.32 2.63
CA LEU A 70 -0.92 17.95 3.94
C LEU A 70 -1.71 19.28 3.90
N PRO A 71 -2.36 19.68 5.01
CA PRO A 71 -3.01 20.99 5.11
C PRO A 71 -2.04 22.11 4.77
N HIS A 72 -2.43 23.00 3.85
CA HIS A 72 -1.65 24.13 3.33
C HIS A 72 -0.44 23.75 2.44
N GLN A 73 -0.23 22.46 2.13
CA GLN A 73 0.90 22.05 1.30
C GLN A 73 0.72 22.50 -0.15
N SER A 74 1.71 23.20 -0.69
CA SER A 74 1.77 23.57 -2.10
C SER A 74 2.54 22.53 -2.93
N LEU A 75 2.42 22.62 -4.27
CA LEU A 75 3.24 21.86 -5.20
C LEU A 75 4.74 22.15 -5.03
N GLN A 76 5.12 23.38 -4.69
CA GLN A 76 6.52 23.73 -4.43
C GLN A 76 7.04 23.07 -3.14
N ASP A 77 6.22 23.04 -2.09
CA ASP A 77 6.59 22.36 -0.84
C ASP A 77 6.78 20.86 -1.05
N TRP A 78 5.89 20.27 -1.86
CA TRP A 78 5.96 18.85 -2.20
C TRP A 78 7.21 18.53 -3.02
N GLU A 79 7.48 19.30 -4.07
CA GLU A 79 8.69 19.18 -4.87
C GLU A 79 9.96 19.30 -4.00
N HIS A 80 10.00 20.28 -3.08
CA HIS A 80 11.10 20.43 -2.15
C HIS A 80 11.29 19.18 -1.28
N SER A 81 10.21 18.62 -0.72
CA SER A 81 10.27 17.42 0.12
C SER A 81 10.79 16.20 -0.64
N ILE A 82 10.37 16.00 -1.89
CA ILE A 82 10.89 14.91 -2.74
C ILE A 82 12.39 15.12 -3.02
N ASN A 83 12.79 16.35 -3.35
CA ASN A 83 14.20 16.65 -3.64
C ASN A 83 15.09 16.42 -2.41
N GLU A 84 14.64 16.81 -1.21
CA GLU A 84 15.38 16.52 0.03
C GLU A 84 15.44 15.03 0.35
N ALA A 85 14.35 14.28 0.12
CA ALA A 85 14.36 12.82 0.27
C ALA A 85 15.37 12.15 -0.69
N VAL A 86 15.42 12.59 -1.95
CA VAL A 86 16.41 12.09 -2.92
C VAL A 86 17.83 12.44 -2.49
N LYS A 87 18.09 13.68 -2.02
CA LYS A 87 19.41 14.10 -1.51
C LYS A 87 19.85 13.27 -0.31
N ALA A 88 18.93 12.96 0.60
CA ALA A 88 19.22 12.11 1.76
C ALA A 88 19.69 10.70 1.35
N SER A 89 19.41 10.26 0.13
CA SER A 89 19.89 9.01 -0.45
C SER A 89 19.47 7.74 0.31
N PRO A 90 18.17 7.57 0.67
CA PRO A 90 17.68 6.30 1.16
C PRO A 90 17.69 5.23 0.06
N ALA A 91 17.66 3.97 0.46
CA ALA A 91 17.47 2.87 -0.48
C ALA A 91 16.00 2.70 -0.88
N HIS A 92 15.09 3.26 -0.09
CA HIS A 92 13.64 3.11 -0.23
C HIS A 92 12.91 4.39 0.20
N VAL A 93 11.85 4.77 -0.51
CA VAL A 93 11.01 5.92 -0.21
C VAL A 93 9.55 5.49 -0.20
N SER A 94 8.86 5.77 0.90
CA SER A 94 7.41 5.61 1.00
C SER A 94 6.75 6.96 0.77
N VAL A 95 5.75 7.01 -0.11
CA VAL A 95 4.94 8.20 -0.40
C VAL A 95 3.49 7.87 -0.10
N TYR A 96 2.99 8.43 0.99
CA TYR A 96 1.62 8.25 1.43
C TYR A 96 0.79 9.48 1.11
N ASP A 97 -0.46 9.29 0.70
CA ASP A 97 -1.43 10.38 0.65
C ASP A 97 -2.11 10.55 2.01
N LEU A 98 -2.35 11.79 2.44
CA LEU A 98 -2.97 12.03 3.74
C LEU A 98 -4.41 11.53 3.79
N GLN A 99 -4.64 10.48 4.57
CA GLN A 99 -5.99 10.00 4.88
C GLN A 99 -6.51 10.60 6.19
N ILE A 100 -7.77 11.05 6.15
CA ILE A 100 -8.46 11.62 7.31
C ILE A 100 -9.41 10.57 7.89
N GLU A 101 -8.95 9.92 8.95
CA GLU A 101 -9.71 8.89 9.66
C GLU A 101 -10.85 9.48 10.49
N GLU A 102 -12.05 8.93 10.32
CA GLU A 102 -13.23 9.33 11.09
C GLU A 102 -13.01 9.17 12.60
N GLY A 103 -13.52 10.14 13.38
CA GLY A 103 -13.41 10.12 14.83
C GLY A 103 -12.06 10.56 15.39
N THR A 104 -11.06 10.85 14.55
CA THR A 104 -9.80 11.45 15.00
C THR A 104 -9.93 12.94 15.29
N LEU A 105 -8.99 13.52 16.05
CA LEU A 105 -8.91 14.98 16.21
C LEU A 105 -8.67 15.67 14.87
N PHE A 106 -7.90 15.03 13.98
CA PHE A 106 -7.58 15.57 12.67
C PHE A 106 -8.84 15.72 11.78
N ASN A 107 -9.75 14.74 11.83
CA ASN A 107 -11.07 14.82 11.19
C ASN A 107 -11.96 15.97 11.72
N LYS A 108 -11.74 16.41 12.97
CA LYS A 108 -12.43 17.61 13.50
C LYS A 108 -11.84 18.92 12.96
N TRP A 109 -10.57 18.92 12.59
CA TRP A 109 -9.87 20.11 12.11
C TRP A 109 -9.97 20.28 10.61
N TYR A 110 -9.95 19.18 9.87
CA TYR A 110 -9.90 19.18 8.40
C TYR A 110 -10.96 18.24 7.83
N LYS A 111 -11.60 18.67 6.75
CA LYS A 111 -12.61 17.90 6.02
C LYS A 111 -12.13 17.65 4.59
N PRO A 112 -12.16 16.40 4.09
CA PRO A 112 -11.83 16.09 2.70
C PRO A 112 -12.55 17.01 1.71
N GLY A 113 -11.84 17.42 0.65
CA GLY A 113 -12.36 18.35 -0.36
C GLY A 113 -12.55 19.79 0.10
N GLN A 114 -12.11 20.16 1.32
CA GLN A 114 -12.19 21.53 1.83
C GLN A 114 -10.81 22.10 2.13
N SER A 115 -10.62 23.36 1.73
CA SER A 115 -9.46 24.15 2.15
C SER A 115 -9.33 24.12 3.69
N PRO A 116 -8.13 23.95 4.23
CA PRO A 116 -6.82 24.05 3.57
C PRO A 116 -6.24 22.75 3.00
N LEU A 117 -7.00 21.66 2.90
CA LEU A 117 -6.52 20.48 2.19
C LEU A 117 -6.45 20.76 0.68
N PRO A 118 -5.51 20.14 -0.04
CA PRO A 118 -5.50 20.19 -1.50
C PRO A 118 -6.78 19.60 -2.11
N SER A 119 -7.13 20.08 -3.31
CA SER A 119 -8.17 19.46 -4.13
C SER A 119 -7.71 18.11 -4.68
N ASP A 120 -8.64 17.28 -5.14
CA ASP A 120 -8.35 15.99 -5.78
C ASP A 120 -7.39 16.16 -6.98
N ASP A 121 -7.54 17.24 -7.76
CA ASP A 121 -6.62 17.56 -8.86
C ASP A 121 -5.18 17.82 -8.38
N ASN A 122 -5.01 18.52 -7.26
CA ASN A 122 -3.70 18.76 -6.67
C ASN A 122 -3.11 17.48 -6.06
N ALA A 123 -3.94 16.65 -5.40
CA ALA A 123 -3.51 15.36 -4.86
C ALA A 123 -3.03 14.42 -5.98
N ALA A 124 -3.75 14.39 -7.10
CA ALA A 124 -3.33 13.64 -8.29
C ALA A 124 -1.99 14.16 -8.83
N GLU A 125 -1.79 15.47 -8.86
CA GLU A 125 -0.51 16.06 -9.29
C GLU A 125 0.63 15.76 -8.32
N PHE A 126 0.37 15.72 -7.01
CA PHE A 126 1.37 15.29 -6.02
C PHE A 126 1.86 13.87 -6.30
N TYR A 127 0.93 12.95 -6.57
CA TYR A 127 1.28 11.57 -6.89
C TYR A 127 2.09 11.47 -8.19
N ARG A 128 1.65 12.14 -9.26
CA ARG A 128 2.39 12.16 -10.55
C ARG A 128 3.79 12.72 -10.39
N MET A 129 3.93 13.82 -9.66
CA MET A 129 5.22 14.46 -9.41
C MET A 129 6.15 13.55 -8.62
N ALA A 130 5.65 12.87 -7.59
CA ALA A 130 6.44 11.93 -6.81
C ALA A 130 6.90 10.75 -7.66
N SER A 131 5.97 10.14 -8.42
CA SER A 131 6.26 9.02 -9.30
C SER A 131 7.33 9.39 -10.33
N ALA A 132 7.18 10.52 -11.02
CA ALA A 132 8.15 10.98 -12.01
C ALA A 132 9.53 11.25 -11.39
N LYS A 133 9.60 12.08 -10.34
CA LYS A 133 10.90 12.50 -9.74
C LYS A 133 11.64 11.36 -9.06
N LEU A 134 10.94 10.44 -8.38
CA LEU A 134 11.58 9.29 -7.74
C LEU A 134 12.07 8.28 -8.77
N GLN A 135 11.31 8.05 -9.85
CA GLN A 135 11.75 7.21 -10.96
C GLN A 135 12.96 7.82 -11.71
N ASP A 136 12.96 9.13 -11.96
CA ASP A 136 14.11 9.85 -12.54
C ASP A 136 15.35 9.77 -11.63
N ALA A 137 15.14 9.77 -10.31
CA ALA A 137 16.20 9.54 -9.33
C ALA A 137 16.62 8.07 -9.22
N GLY A 138 16.03 7.17 -10.01
CA GLY A 138 16.36 5.75 -10.12
C GLY A 138 15.74 4.86 -9.05
N PHE A 139 14.58 5.23 -8.49
CA PHE A 139 13.78 4.36 -7.64
C PHE A 139 12.66 3.71 -8.46
N ALA A 140 12.53 2.40 -8.43
CA ALA A 140 11.44 1.68 -9.09
C ALA A 140 10.16 1.76 -8.25
N HIS A 141 9.05 2.17 -8.87
CA HIS A 141 7.72 2.09 -8.29
C HIS A 141 7.24 0.63 -8.34
N TYR A 142 7.27 -0.08 -7.21
CA TYR A 142 6.99 -1.52 -7.18
C TYR A 142 5.60 -1.84 -6.62
N GLU A 143 5.02 -0.92 -5.87
CA GLU A 143 3.68 -0.98 -5.30
C GLU A 143 3.15 0.43 -4.98
N ILE A 144 1.84 0.53 -4.76
CA ILE A 144 1.02 1.77 -4.74
C ILE A 144 1.63 3.00 -4.04
N SER A 145 2.41 2.82 -2.97
CA SER A 145 2.92 3.90 -2.12
C SER A 145 4.44 3.83 -1.95
N ASN A 146 5.16 2.93 -2.61
CA ASN A 146 6.56 2.67 -2.29
C ASN A 146 7.45 2.54 -3.52
N TYR A 147 8.61 3.18 -3.40
CA TYR A 147 9.63 3.30 -4.42
C TYR A 147 10.94 2.78 -3.83
N ALA A 148 11.68 1.96 -4.57
CA ALA A 148 12.90 1.35 -4.06
C ALA A 148 14.00 1.28 -5.11
N LYS A 149 15.25 1.37 -4.65
CA LYS A 149 16.38 0.90 -5.45
C LYS A 149 16.26 -0.61 -5.69
N GLU A 150 16.86 -1.09 -6.78
CA GLU A 150 16.88 -2.51 -7.10
C GLU A 150 17.42 -3.33 -5.91
N GLY A 151 16.73 -4.41 -5.55
CA GLY A 151 17.08 -5.23 -4.39
C GLY A 151 16.65 -4.69 -3.01
N PHE A 152 16.09 -3.48 -2.93
CA PHE A 152 15.66 -2.85 -1.66
C PHE A 152 14.14 -2.74 -1.50
N GLN A 153 13.37 -3.51 -2.28
CA GLN A 153 11.93 -3.61 -2.08
C GLN A 153 11.61 -4.16 -0.69
N CYS A 154 10.66 -3.54 0.00
CA CYS A 154 10.30 -3.96 1.36
C CYS A 154 9.65 -5.35 1.35
N ARG A 155 10.40 -6.35 1.84
CA ARG A 155 9.95 -7.74 1.91
C ARG A 155 8.69 -7.91 2.76
N HIS A 156 8.55 -7.10 3.82
CA HIS A 156 7.38 -7.12 4.69
C HIS A 156 6.12 -6.69 3.93
N ASN A 157 6.17 -5.56 3.22
CA ASN A 157 5.05 -5.08 2.38
C ASN A 157 4.69 -6.13 1.32
N LEU A 158 5.70 -6.70 0.65
CA LEU A 158 5.49 -7.72 -0.38
C LEU A 158 4.81 -8.99 0.17
N VAL A 159 4.98 -9.34 1.44
CA VAL A 159 4.23 -10.47 2.05
C VAL A 159 2.72 -10.17 2.03
N TYR A 160 2.31 -8.96 2.42
CA TYR A 160 0.90 -8.57 2.37
C TYR A 160 0.38 -8.46 0.94
N TRP A 161 1.11 -7.76 0.06
CA TRP A 161 0.64 -7.51 -1.30
C TRP A 161 0.58 -8.76 -2.18
N ASN A 162 1.45 -9.75 -1.94
CA ASN A 162 1.34 -11.05 -2.61
C ASN A 162 0.33 -11.98 -1.92
N ASN A 163 -0.42 -11.48 -0.92
CA ASN A 163 -1.39 -12.24 -0.12
C ASN A 163 -0.78 -13.53 0.47
N LEU A 164 0.46 -13.43 0.97
CA LEU A 164 1.18 -14.55 1.57
C LEU A 164 0.85 -14.67 3.07
N PRO A 165 0.96 -15.88 3.65
CA PRO A 165 0.73 -16.06 5.07
C PRO A 165 1.71 -15.29 5.96
N TYR A 166 1.20 -14.73 7.05
CA TYR A 166 1.99 -14.08 8.09
C TYR A 166 1.32 -14.26 9.46
N PHE A 167 2.16 -14.29 10.50
CA PHE A 167 1.70 -14.28 11.88
C PHE A 167 2.12 -12.97 12.55
N ALA A 168 1.20 -12.35 13.26
CA ALA A 168 1.44 -11.12 13.97
C ALA A 168 1.16 -11.28 15.47
N PHE A 169 1.99 -10.59 16.25
CA PHE A 169 1.94 -10.58 17.70
C PHE A 169 1.62 -9.17 18.19
N GLY A 170 1.06 -9.08 19.39
CA GLY A 170 0.81 -7.80 20.05
C GLY A 170 -0.62 -7.30 19.90
N LEU A 171 -0.89 -6.24 20.66
CA LEU A 171 -2.18 -5.58 20.77
C LEU A 171 -2.69 -5.11 19.41
N GLY A 172 -3.92 -5.46 19.05
CA GLY A 172 -4.55 -5.02 17.79
C GLY A 172 -3.99 -5.64 16.50
N SER A 173 -3.01 -6.55 16.61
CA SER A 173 -2.41 -7.20 15.44
C SER A 173 -3.39 -8.14 14.73
N THR A 174 -3.21 -8.36 13.42
CA THR A 174 -3.99 -9.32 12.63
C THR A 174 -3.02 -10.32 12.03
N SER A 175 -3.39 -11.60 11.98
CA SER A 175 -2.63 -12.63 11.26
C SER A 175 -3.42 -13.16 10.08
N TYR A 176 -2.71 -13.68 9.07
CA TYR A 176 -3.30 -14.41 7.96
C TYR A 176 -2.58 -15.74 7.78
N ILE A 177 -3.22 -16.85 8.12
CA ILE A 177 -2.62 -18.20 7.98
C ILE A 177 -3.67 -19.17 7.46
N GLY A 178 -3.30 -19.99 6.48
CA GLY A 178 -4.15 -21.08 6.00
C GLY A 178 -5.51 -20.62 5.45
N GLY A 179 -5.59 -19.39 4.93
CA GLY A 179 -6.86 -18.81 4.46
C GLY A 179 -7.78 -18.32 5.57
N ARG A 180 -7.24 -18.02 6.76
CA ARG A 180 -7.98 -17.48 7.92
C ARG A 180 -7.38 -16.16 8.36
N ARG A 181 -8.21 -15.15 8.58
CA ARG A 181 -7.80 -13.89 9.21
C ARG A 181 -8.40 -13.74 10.59
N PHE A 182 -7.53 -13.48 11.57
CA PHE A 182 -7.97 -13.18 12.92
C PHE A 182 -7.19 -11.99 13.48
N SER A 183 -7.92 -11.08 14.10
CA SER A 183 -7.37 -9.92 14.81
C SER A 183 -7.34 -10.17 16.31
N ARG A 184 -6.35 -9.58 16.97
CA ARG A 184 -6.24 -9.53 18.42
C ARG A 184 -6.98 -8.29 18.93
N PRO A 185 -7.49 -8.31 20.16
CA PRO A 185 -8.15 -7.13 20.72
C PRO A 185 -7.23 -5.90 20.72
N ARG A 186 -7.81 -4.72 20.48
CA ARG A 186 -7.07 -3.43 20.51
C ARG A 186 -6.97 -2.83 21.92
N LYS A 187 -7.78 -3.29 22.87
CA LYS A 187 -7.75 -2.81 24.27
C LYS A 187 -6.91 -3.73 25.13
N PHE A 188 -5.99 -3.16 25.90
CA PHE A 188 -5.01 -3.93 26.69
C PHE A 188 -5.64 -4.98 27.61
N LYS A 189 -6.73 -4.65 28.31
CA LYS A 189 -7.45 -5.60 29.17
C LYS A 189 -7.94 -6.82 28.39
N GLN A 190 -8.60 -6.60 27.25
CA GLN A 190 -9.13 -7.66 26.39
C GLN A 190 -8.00 -8.49 25.76
N TYR A 191 -6.87 -7.85 25.44
CA TYR A 191 -5.71 -8.55 24.90
C TYR A 191 -5.07 -9.48 25.92
N ARG A 192 -4.99 -9.06 27.19
CA ARG A 192 -4.55 -9.94 28.28
C ARG A 192 -5.45 -11.16 28.41
N GLU A 193 -6.76 -10.94 28.46
CA GLU A 193 -7.76 -12.03 28.50
C GLU A 193 -7.61 -12.97 27.29
N PHE A 194 -7.37 -12.41 26.10
CA PHE A 194 -7.09 -13.19 24.90
C PHE A 194 -5.81 -14.04 25.03
N VAL A 195 -4.72 -13.50 25.59
CA VAL A 195 -3.47 -14.25 25.79
C VAL A 195 -3.68 -15.40 26.78
N GLU A 196 -4.35 -15.15 27.91
CA GLU A 196 -4.67 -16.18 28.90
C GLU A 196 -5.53 -17.30 28.30
N GLN A 197 -6.50 -16.94 27.45
CA GLN A 197 -7.31 -17.91 26.71
C GLN A 197 -6.49 -18.68 25.67
N PHE A 198 -5.60 -18.00 24.94
CA PHE A 198 -4.73 -18.63 23.94
C PHE A 198 -3.74 -19.61 24.57
N GLU A 199 -3.18 -19.29 25.73
CA GLU A 199 -2.29 -20.19 26.47
C GLU A 199 -3.06 -21.39 27.02
N SER A 200 -4.24 -21.17 27.62
CA SER A 200 -5.06 -22.26 28.16
C SER A 200 -5.67 -23.18 27.09
N SER A 201 -5.84 -22.69 25.86
CA SER A 201 -6.25 -23.50 24.70
C SER A 201 -5.10 -24.25 24.02
N GLY A 202 -3.87 -24.16 24.54
CA GLY A 202 -2.69 -24.78 23.94
C GLY A 202 -2.24 -24.12 22.64
N GLY A 203 -2.51 -22.82 22.47
CA GLY A 203 -2.14 -22.05 21.29
C GLY A 203 -3.12 -22.19 20.12
N VAL A 204 -4.35 -22.65 20.37
CA VAL A 204 -5.38 -22.79 19.34
C VAL A 204 -6.22 -21.53 19.27
N ILE A 205 -6.35 -20.97 18.07
CA ILE A 205 -7.25 -19.83 17.77
C ILE A 205 -8.39 -20.36 16.92
N GLU A 206 -9.59 -20.32 17.46
CA GLU A 206 -10.81 -20.56 16.70
C GLU A 206 -11.11 -19.34 15.84
N CYS A 207 -11.06 -19.54 14.52
CA CYS A 207 -11.33 -18.51 13.54
C CYS A 207 -11.98 -19.17 12.31
N PRO A 208 -13.12 -18.65 11.83
CA PRO A 208 -13.73 -19.11 10.60
C PRO A 208 -12.75 -19.02 9.42
N GLN A 209 -12.95 -19.89 8.43
CA GLN A 209 -12.24 -19.77 7.17
C GLN A 209 -12.90 -18.71 6.30
N ASP A 210 -12.08 -17.87 5.66
CA ASP A 210 -12.57 -16.90 4.68
C ASP A 210 -13.23 -17.67 3.51
N SER A 211 -14.33 -17.12 2.99
CA SER A 211 -15.01 -17.70 1.83
C SER A 211 -14.10 -17.72 0.59
N THR A 212 -14.44 -18.53 -0.41
CA THR A 212 -13.66 -18.56 -1.66
C THR A 212 -13.72 -17.19 -2.34
N GLU A 213 -14.88 -16.53 -2.25
CA GLU A 213 -15.18 -15.21 -2.76
C GLU A 213 -14.31 -14.16 -2.08
N ASP A 214 -14.29 -14.10 -0.74
CA ASP A 214 -13.48 -13.14 0.02
C ASP A 214 -11.99 -13.29 -0.32
N ARG A 215 -11.51 -14.54 -0.38
CA ARG A 215 -10.12 -14.83 -0.78
C ARG A 215 -9.81 -14.39 -2.21
N ALA A 216 -10.77 -14.43 -3.11
CA ALA A 216 -10.59 -13.94 -4.48
C ALA A 216 -10.54 -12.42 -4.54
N LEU A 217 -11.44 -11.74 -3.80
CA LEU A 217 -11.47 -10.28 -3.66
C LEU A 217 -10.12 -9.76 -3.13
N ASP A 218 -9.56 -10.42 -2.13
CA ASP A 218 -8.23 -10.07 -1.59
C ASP A 218 -7.13 -10.19 -2.64
N VAL A 219 -7.08 -11.31 -3.37
CA VAL A 219 -6.04 -11.51 -4.39
C VAL A 219 -6.14 -10.43 -5.45
N ILE A 220 -7.34 -10.07 -5.91
CA ILE A 220 -7.55 -8.99 -6.88
C ILE A 220 -7.06 -7.65 -6.30
N MET A 221 -7.56 -7.30 -5.12
CA MET A 221 -7.31 -6.01 -4.48
C MET A 221 -5.83 -5.79 -4.16
N LEU A 222 -5.15 -6.82 -3.62
CA LEU A 222 -3.75 -6.77 -3.23
C LEU A 222 -2.83 -6.81 -4.46
N SER A 223 -3.14 -7.65 -5.45
CA SER A 223 -2.29 -7.77 -6.65
C SER A 223 -2.33 -6.52 -7.52
N LEU A 224 -3.48 -5.85 -7.63
CA LEU A 224 -3.60 -4.61 -8.41
C LEU A 224 -2.87 -3.42 -7.77
N ARG A 225 -2.48 -3.52 -6.48
CA ARG A 225 -1.60 -2.55 -5.82
C ARG A 225 -0.11 -2.82 -6.03
N LEU A 226 0.25 -3.88 -6.76
CA LEU A 226 1.62 -4.15 -7.19
C LEU A 226 1.83 -3.71 -8.64
N ALA A 227 3.04 -3.23 -8.98
CA ALA A 227 3.40 -2.88 -10.35
C ALA A 227 3.41 -4.09 -11.31
N ARG A 228 3.52 -5.30 -10.79
CA ARG A 228 3.35 -6.56 -11.55
C ARG A 228 1.88 -6.90 -11.85
N GLY A 229 0.95 -6.35 -11.08
CA GLY A 229 -0.47 -6.64 -11.19
C GLY A 229 -0.86 -8.08 -10.85
N LEU A 230 -2.04 -8.47 -11.34
CA LEU A 230 -2.67 -9.77 -11.14
C LEU A 230 -2.20 -10.78 -12.19
N ASP A 231 -1.74 -11.94 -11.72
CA ASP A 231 -1.49 -13.12 -12.55
C ASP A 231 -2.82 -13.81 -12.90
N ILE A 232 -3.25 -13.68 -14.15
CA ILE A 232 -4.57 -14.15 -14.59
C ILE A 232 -4.61 -15.68 -14.60
N GLN A 233 -3.51 -16.34 -14.97
CA GLN A 233 -3.46 -17.80 -15.05
C GLN A 233 -3.51 -18.43 -13.66
N ALA A 234 -2.68 -17.94 -12.74
CA ALA A 234 -2.69 -18.40 -11.35
C ALA A 234 -4.04 -18.11 -10.68
N PHE A 235 -4.63 -16.94 -10.93
CA PHE A 235 -5.97 -16.61 -10.45
C PHE A 235 -7.04 -17.57 -11.01
N SER A 236 -6.99 -17.87 -12.31
CA SER A 236 -7.93 -18.78 -12.96
C SER A 236 -7.82 -20.22 -12.47
N GLN A 237 -6.60 -20.71 -12.26
CA GLN A 237 -6.37 -22.03 -11.66
C GLN A 237 -6.93 -22.14 -10.25
N ARG A 238 -6.86 -21.05 -9.47
CA ARG A 238 -7.27 -21.03 -8.06
C ARG A 238 -8.77 -20.80 -7.86
N PHE A 239 -9.40 -19.93 -8.65
CA PHE A 239 -10.78 -19.49 -8.45
C PHE A 239 -11.72 -19.78 -9.63
N GLY A 240 -11.19 -20.34 -10.72
CA GLY A 240 -11.96 -20.76 -11.89
C GLY A 240 -12.01 -19.73 -13.02
N ALA A 241 -12.20 -20.25 -14.24
CA ALA A 241 -12.27 -19.45 -15.46
C ALA A 241 -13.44 -18.46 -15.46
N GLY A 242 -14.61 -18.84 -14.91
CA GLY A 242 -15.79 -17.97 -14.87
C GLY A 242 -15.53 -16.67 -14.10
N LEU A 243 -14.91 -16.77 -12.92
CA LEU A 243 -14.56 -15.59 -12.13
C LEU A 243 -13.50 -14.72 -12.83
N SER A 244 -12.51 -15.38 -13.44
CA SER A 244 -11.46 -14.70 -14.21
C SER A 244 -12.04 -13.89 -15.37
N THR A 245 -13.01 -14.45 -16.10
CA THR A 245 -13.73 -13.76 -17.18
C THR A 245 -14.49 -12.55 -16.66
N LEU A 246 -15.16 -12.64 -15.50
CA LEU A 246 -15.88 -11.50 -14.91
C LEU A 246 -14.92 -10.37 -14.53
N VAL A 247 -13.80 -10.68 -13.89
CA VAL A 247 -12.76 -9.69 -13.55
C VAL A 247 -12.24 -9.02 -14.82
N CYS A 248 -11.86 -9.79 -15.85
CA CYS A 248 -11.34 -9.23 -17.09
C CYS A 248 -12.38 -8.35 -17.81
N LYS A 249 -13.66 -8.74 -17.79
CA LYS A 249 -14.76 -7.93 -18.36
C LYS A 249 -14.93 -6.61 -17.62
N ALA A 250 -14.88 -6.62 -16.30
CA ALA A 250 -14.99 -5.42 -15.47
C ALA A 250 -13.83 -4.43 -15.72
N LEU A 251 -12.68 -4.91 -16.18
CA LEU A 251 -11.50 -4.10 -16.48
C LEU A 251 -11.51 -3.44 -17.88
N LEU A 252 -12.35 -3.90 -18.82
CA LEU A 252 -12.38 -3.39 -20.20
C LEU A 252 -12.60 -1.87 -20.34
N PRO A 253 -13.45 -1.21 -19.51
CA PRO A 253 -13.58 0.25 -19.55
C PRO A 253 -12.26 0.96 -19.23
N PHE A 254 -11.48 0.41 -18.31
CA PHE A 254 -10.20 0.98 -17.87
C PHE A 254 -9.04 0.69 -18.84
N VAL A 255 -9.14 -0.39 -19.62
CA VAL A 255 -8.26 -0.60 -20.78
C VAL A 255 -8.52 0.47 -21.83
N SER A 256 -9.79 0.76 -22.11
CA SER A 256 -10.18 1.75 -23.12
C SER A 256 -9.75 3.17 -22.74
N SER A 257 -9.68 3.48 -21.44
CA SER A 257 -9.20 4.78 -20.94
C SER A 257 -7.69 4.82 -20.63
N GLY A 258 -6.95 3.72 -20.83
CA GLY A 258 -5.49 3.66 -20.66
C GLY A 258 -5.01 3.52 -19.21
N HIS A 259 -5.91 3.20 -18.27
CA HIS A 259 -5.58 3.02 -16.84
C HIS A 259 -5.19 1.58 -16.51
N VAL A 260 -5.54 0.62 -17.37
CA VAL A 260 -5.26 -0.81 -17.20
C VAL A 260 -4.65 -1.37 -18.49
N VAL A 261 -3.66 -2.25 -18.35
CA VAL A 261 -3.04 -2.96 -19.47
C VAL A 261 -3.00 -4.46 -19.19
N PHE A 262 -3.16 -5.26 -20.25
CA PHE A 262 -2.99 -6.71 -20.23
C PHE A 262 -1.70 -7.09 -20.94
N LEU A 263 -1.01 -8.09 -20.41
CA LEU A 263 0.27 -8.56 -20.92
C LEU A 263 0.16 -10.02 -21.36
N ASN A 264 0.87 -10.36 -22.44
CA ASN A 264 1.08 -11.76 -22.85
C ASN A 264 2.16 -12.44 -21.97
N ALA A 265 2.54 -13.67 -22.32
CA ALA A 265 3.56 -14.43 -21.60
C ALA A 265 4.98 -13.86 -21.74
N ASP A 266 5.23 -13.11 -22.82
CA ASP A 266 6.51 -12.46 -23.11
C ASP A 266 6.65 -11.10 -22.40
N GLY A 267 5.56 -10.59 -21.80
CA GLY A 267 5.52 -9.29 -21.12
C GLY A 267 5.11 -8.13 -22.03
N ASP A 268 4.69 -8.39 -23.26
CA ASP A 268 4.21 -7.36 -24.18
C ASP A 268 2.79 -6.92 -23.82
N ILE A 269 2.56 -5.61 -23.87
CA ILE A 269 1.23 -5.02 -23.71
C ILE A 269 0.41 -5.35 -24.96
N LEU A 270 -0.78 -5.89 -24.74
CA LEU A 270 -1.73 -6.24 -25.80
C LEU A 270 -2.59 -5.04 -26.22
N ASP A 271 -2.91 -4.98 -27.51
CA ASP A 271 -3.81 -3.96 -28.04
C ASP A 271 -5.24 -4.09 -27.48
N THR A 272 -5.90 -2.95 -27.26
CA THR A 272 -7.26 -2.87 -26.71
C THR A 272 -8.28 -3.74 -27.46
N GLU A 273 -8.23 -3.78 -28.80
CA GLU A 273 -9.14 -4.60 -29.60
C GLU A 273 -8.88 -6.10 -29.47
N VAL A 274 -7.60 -6.49 -29.31
CA VAL A 274 -7.21 -7.88 -29.03
C VAL A 274 -7.72 -8.29 -27.65
N ILE A 275 -7.56 -7.44 -26.63
CA ILE A 275 -8.05 -7.69 -25.27
C ILE A 275 -9.57 -7.88 -25.28
N LYS A 276 -10.32 -6.98 -25.92
CA LYS A 276 -11.78 -7.10 -26.02
C LYS A 276 -12.19 -8.43 -26.67
N ALA A 277 -11.54 -8.81 -27.77
CA ALA A 277 -11.84 -10.08 -28.44
C ALA A 277 -11.56 -11.29 -27.54
N LEU A 278 -10.42 -11.31 -26.83
CA LEU A 278 -10.04 -12.42 -25.94
C LEU A 278 -10.96 -12.53 -24.71
N VAL A 279 -11.41 -11.41 -24.16
CA VAL A 279 -12.29 -11.36 -22.98
C VAL A 279 -13.75 -11.66 -23.34
N GLN A 280 -14.17 -11.36 -24.57
CA GLN A 280 -15.51 -11.70 -25.08
C GLN A 280 -15.62 -13.17 -25.52
N ASP A 281 -14.51 -13.79 -25.94
CA ASP A 281 -14.48 -15.23 -26.20
C ASP A 281 -14.59 -15.99 -24.88
N SER A 282 -15.82 -16.42 -24.54
CA SER A 282 -16.16 -17.14 -23.32
C SER A 282 -15.42 -18.48 -23.14
N ARG A 283 -14.62 -18.91 -24.13
CA ARG A 283 -13.84 -20.15 -24.07
C ARG A 283 -12.54 -19.90 -23.28
N VAL A 284 -12.15 -20.89 -22.47
CA VAL A 284 -10.90 -20.90 -21.68
C VAL A 284 -9.66 -20.52 -22.50
N PHE A 285 -9.66 -20.84 -23.80
CA PHE A 285 -8.57 -20.55 -24.73
C PHE A 285 -8.34 -19.05 -24.99
N GLY A 286 -9.35 -18.20 -24.83
CA GLY A 286 -9.19 -16.74 -24.96
C GLY A 286 -8.33 -16.18 -23.82
N LEU A 287 -8.66 -16.56 -22.59
CA LEU A 287 -7.91 -16.13 -21.41
C LEU A 287 -6.53 -16.77 -21.30
N SER A 288 -6.28 -17.95 -21.85
CA SER A 288 -4.96 -18.60 -21.81
C SER A 288 -3.84 -17.81 -22.53
N ARG A 289 -4.22 -16.78 -23.30
CA ARG A 289 -3.27 -15.85 -23.96
C ARG A 289 -2.95 -14.62 -23.11
N LEU A 290 -3.69 -14.40 -22.02
CA LEU A 290 -3.49 -13.29 -21.09
C LEU A 290 -2.71 -13.81 -19.87
N SER A 291 -1.53 -13.27 -19.61
CA SER A 291 -0.71 -13.72 -18.46
C SER A 291 -0.89 -12.80 -17.26
N TYR A 292 -0.80 -11.49 -17.48
CA TYR A 292 -0.93 -10.49 -16.41
C TYR A 292 -1.92 -9.39 -16.79
N VAL A 293 -2.54 -8.79 -15.78
CA VAL A 293 -3.21 -7.49 -15.89
C VAL A 293 -2.73 -6.58 -14.77
N ARG A 294 -2.38 -5.35 -15.11
CA ARG A 294 -1.87 -4.36 -14.15
C ARG A 294 -2.41 -2.96 -14.43
N LEU A 295 -2.34 -2.13 -13.40
CA LEU A 295 -2.56 -0.69 -13.50
C LEU A 295 -1.38 -0.04 -14.24
N THR A 296 -1.65 1.00 -15.03
CA THR A 296 -0.59 1.84 -15.60
C THR A 296 -0.01 2.76 -14.54
N ASP A 297 1.27 3.11 -14.70
CA ASP A 297 1.98 4.00 -13.77
C ASP A 297 2.13 5.40 -14.39
N PRO A 298 1.79 6.48 -13.67
CA PRO A 298 1.11 6.53 -12.37
C PRO A 298 -0.42 6.53 -12.46
N ASN A 299 -0.99 6.81 -13.64
CA ASN A 299 -2.42 7.16 -13.75
C ASN A 299 -3.36 6.00 -13.40
N GLY A 300 -3.00 4.76 -13.71
CA GLY A 300 -3.76 3.59 -13.30
C GLY A 300 -3.77 3.41 -11.78
N PHE A 301 -2.61 3.62 -11.12
CA PHE A 301 -2.51 3.58 -9.66
C PHE A 301 -3.35 4.66 -8.98
N LEU A 302 -3.40 5.87 -9.54
CA LEU A 302 -4.28 6.94 -9.05
C LEU A 302 -5.75 6.52 -9.00
N LEU A 303 -6.19 5.69 -9.95
CA LEU A 303 -7.56 5.17 -10.00
C LEU A 303 -7.69 3.76 -9.40
N SER A 304 -6.70 3.26 -8.65
CA SER A 304 -6.70 1.87 -8.17
C SER A 304 -7.98 1.52 -7.40
N ASN A 305 -8.44 2.43 -6.54
CA ASN A 305 -9.63 2.22 -5.72
C ASN A 305 -10.90 2.15 -6.57
N GLU A 306 -11.04 3.01 -7.58
CA GLU A 306 -12.18 3.00 -8.51
C GLU A 306 -12.20 1.72 -9.36
N VAL A 307 -11.03 1.32 -9.87
CA VAL A 307 -10.87 0.09 -10.66
C VAL A 307 -11.27 -1.12 -9.82
N ILE A 308 -10.74 -1.25 -8.60
CA ILE A 308 -11.03 -2.37 -7.71
C ILE A 308 -12.51 -2.39 -7.30
N ALA A 309 -13.08 -1.23 -6.96
CA ALA A 309 -14.50 -1.12 -6.63
C ALA A 309 -15.39 -1.56 -7.80
N SER A 310 -15.04 -1.17 -9.03
CA SER A 310 -15.76 -1.58 -10.24
C SER A 310 -15.75 -3.10 -10.42
N ILE A 311 -14.60 -3.76 -10.20
CA ILE A 311 -14.51 -5.23 -10.21
C ILE A 311 -15.42 -5.82 -9.14
N PHE A 312 -15.35 -5.34 -7.91
CA PHE A 312 -16.11 -5.88 -6.79
C PHE A 312 -17.62 -5.77 -7.01
N SER A 313 -18.08 -4.67 -7.61
CA SER A 313 -19.48 -4.48 -8.00
C SER A 313 -19.94 -5.44 -9.11
N ALA A 314 -19.04 -5.87 -9.99
CA ALA A 314 -19.35 -6.80 -11.07
C ALA A 314 -19.39 -8.27 -10.61
N LEU A 315 -18.85 -8.59 -9.43
CA LEU A 315 -18.79 -9.97 -8.93
C LEU A 315 -20.08 -10.36 -8.17
N PRO A 316 -20.58 -11.60 -8.34
CA PRO A 316 -21.78 -12.08 -7.66
C PRO A 316 -21.64 -11.90 -6.14
N SER A 317 -22.62 -11.29 -5.49
CA SER A 317 -22.62 -11.12 -4.04
C SER A 317 -22.90 -12.46 -3.36
N GLY A 318 -21.93 -12.97 -2.59
CA GLY A 318 -22.24 -13.89 -1.49
C GLY A 318 -22.96 -13.14 -0.36
N GLU A 319 -23.51 -13.86 0.61
CA GLU A 319 -24.37 -13.33 1.71
C GLU A 319 -23.70 -12.29 2.65
N ASN A 320 -22.44 -11.90 2.45
CA ASN A 320 -21.73 -10.94 3.30
C ASN A 320 -21.40 -9.62 2.57
N SER A 321 -22.35 -8.68 2.57
CA SER A 321 -22.17 -7.32 2.01
C SER A 321 -21.22 -6.42 2.84
N GLN A 322 -20.99 -6.74 4.12
CA GLN A 322 -20.11 -5.97 5.01
C GLN A 322 -18.62 -6.04 4.63
N TYR A 323 -18.16 -7.16 4.05
CA TYR A 323 -16.75 -7.35 3.70
C TYR A 323 -16.32 -6.43 2.54
N ARG A 324 -17.22 -6.24 1.55
CA ARG A 324 -16.96 -5.37 0.38
C ARG A 324 -16.83 -3.89 0.74
N ALA A 325 -17.64 -3.40 1.69
CA ALA A 325 -17.55 -2.02 2.17
C ALA A 325 -16.28 -1.79 3.02
N CYS A 326 -15.83 -2.81 3.74
CA CYS A 326 -14.64 -2.71 4.59
C CYS A 326 -13.35 -2.78 3.77
N LEU A 327 -13.27 -3.64 2.74
CA LEU A 327 -12.08 -3.78 1.87
C LEU A 327 -11.72 -2.51 1.09
N CYS A 328 -12.70 -1.67 0.73
CA CYS A 328 -12.41 -0.37 0.11
C CYS A 328 -11.75 0.62 1.08
N ASN A 329 -11.89 0.40 2.39
CA ASN A 329 -11.35 1.28 3.45
C ASN A 329 -10.22 0.63 4.27
N LEU A 330 -9.89 -0.66 4.05
CA LEU A 330 -9.03 -1.46 4.94
C LEU A 330 -7.57 -1.55 4.50
N VAL A 331 -7.14 -0.81 3.47
CA VAL A 331 -5.87 -1.08 2.79
C VAL A 331 -5.05 0.19 2.56
N ASP A 332 -5.18 1.14 3.47
CA ASP A 332 -4.49 2.43 3.42
C ASP A 332 -3.63 2.61 4.70
N TYR A 333 -2.71 1.66 4.92
CA TYR A 333 -1.67 1.71 5.97
C TYR A 333 -0.28 2.03 5.41
#